data_AF-A0A956C2L7-F1
#
_entry.id   AF-A0A956C2L7-F1
#
_cell.length_a   1.000
_cell.length_b   1.000
_cell.length_c   1.000
_cell.angle_alpha   90.00
_cell.angle_beta   90.00
_cell.angle_gamma   90.00
#
_symmetry.space_group_name_H-M   'P 1'
#
loop_
_entity.id
_entity.type
_entity.pdbx_description
1 polymer ?
#
loop_
_entity_poly.entity_id
_entity_poly.type
_entity_poly.pdbx_seq_one_letter_code
_entity_poly.pdbx_strand_id
1 'polypeptide(L)'
;MSRIHRRSILRALAGSALAAPLAGLFAKSASAGPGQAAAKRLIVFYFPDGVPSPGARDLWSPNGSETSFTLGECLKPLEPWRNRCAFFRG
;
A
#
# COMPACT_ATOMS: atom_id res chain seq x y z
N MET A 1 -43.42 -21.11 11.34
CA MET A 1 -42.15 -21.32 10.62
C MET A 1 -42.25 -20.61 9.28
N SER A 2 -41.47 -19.54 9.06
CA SER A 2 -41.47 -18.80 7.79
C SER A 2 -40.90 -19.69 6.67
N ARG A 3 -41.66 -19.88 5.58
CA ARG A 3 -41.29 -20.73 4.45
C ARG A 3 -40.36 -19.96 3.52
N ILE A 4 -39.11 -20.40 3.38
CA ILE A 4 -38.14 -19.74 2.50
C ILE A 4 -38.59 -19.92 1.04
N HIS A 5 -38.93 -18.81 0.39
CA HIS A 5 -39.35 -18.81 -1.00
C HIS A 5 -38.15 -18.81 -1.95
N ARG A 6 -38.20 -19.64 -3.01
CA ARG A 6 -37.15 -19.71 -4.05
C ARG A 6 -36.78 -18.33 -4.64
N ARG A 7 -37.77 -17.45 -4.77
CA ARG A 7 -37.57 -16.05 -5.22
C ARG A 7 -36.74 -15.21 -4.24
N SER A 8 -36.87 -15.46 -2.95
CA SER A 8 -36.06 -14.78 -1.94
C SER A 8 -34.59 -15.20 -2.05
N ILE A 9 -34.33 -16.48 -2.31
CA ILE A 9 -32.98 -17.01 -2.56
C ILE A 9 -32.36 -16.38 -3.81
N LEU A 10 -33.10 -16.35 -4.93
CA LEU A 10 -32.60 -15.75 -6.18
C LEU A 10 -32.31 -14.25 -6.06
N ARG A 11 -33.15 -13.51 -5.32
CA ARG A 11 -32.92 -12.07 -5.06
C ARG A 11 -31.70 -11.84 -4.17
N ALA A 12 -31.48 -12.70 -3.17
CA ALA A 12 -30.29 -12.63 -2.31
C ALA A 12 -29.00 -12.94 -3.10
N LEU A 13 -29.02 -13.96 -3.97
CA LEU A 13 -27.88 -14.30 -4.83
C LEU A 13 -27.59 -13.20 -5.85
N ALA A 14 -28.62 -12.65 -6.50
CA ALA A 14 -28.46 -11.55 -7.44
C ALA A 14 -27.93 -10.28 -6.74
N GLY A 15 -28.48 -9.95 -5.57
CA GLY A 15 -28.03 -8.79 -4.78
C GLY A 15 -26.58 -8.92 -4.30
N SER A 16 -26.17 -10.12 -3.85
CA SER A 16 -24.78 -10.36 -3.43
C SER A 16 -23.80 -10.35 -4.61
N ALA A 17 -24.18 -10.90 -5.77
CA ALA A 17 -23.36 -10.82 -6.98
C ALA A 17 -23.13 -9.38 -7.44
N LEU A 18 -24.16 -8.53 -7.38
CA LEU A 18 -24.05 -7.10 -7.71
C LEU A 18 -23.19 -6.33 -6.70
N ALA A 19 -23.17 -6.75 -5.43
CA ALA A 19 -22.34 -6.15 -4.40
C ALA A 19 -20.89 -6.70 -4.38
N ALA A 20 -20.59 -7.77 -5.11
CA ALA A 20 -19.27 -8.42 -5.09
C ALA A 20 -18.08 -7.48 -5.42
N PRO A 21 -18.17 -6.56 -6.40
CA PRO A 21 -17.10 -5.59 -6.67
C PRO A 21 -16.83 -4.64 -5.49
N LEU A 22 -17.82 -4.44 -4.60
CA LEU A 22 -17.73 -3.55 -3.45
C LEU A 22 -17.23 -4.27 -2.18
N ALA A 23 -17.13 -5.60 -2.19
CA ALA A 23 -16.74 -6.39 -1.03
C ALA A 23 -15.34 -6.01 -0.49
N GLY A 24 -14.45 -5.53 -1.37
CA GLY A 24 -13.11 -5.09 -1.01
C GLY A 24 -13.01 -3.64 -0.50
N LEU A 25 -14.09 -2.84 -0.53
CA LEU A 25 -14.01 -1.42 -0.14
C LEU A 25 -13.61 -1.21 1.31
N PHE A 26 -13.99 -2.13 2.19
CA PHE A 26 -13.62 -2.11 3.61
C PHE A 26 -12.36 -2.93 3.92
N ALA A 27 -11.75 -3.59 2.91
CA ALA A 27 -10.51 -4.34 3.07
C ALA A 27 -9.26 -3.42 3.17
N LYS A 28 -9.45 -2.10 3.30
CA LYS A 28 -8.36 -1.15 3.53
C LYS A 28 -7.81 -1.27 4.95
N SER A 29 -7.04 -2.32 5.17
CA SER A 29 -5.97 -2.29 6.15
C SER A 29 -4.74 -2.75 5.39
N ALA A 30 -3.89 -1.80 4.98
CA ALA A 30 -2.54 -2.15 4.55
C ALA A 30 -1.87 -2.83 5.76
N SER A 31 -1.82 -4.17 5.74
CA SER A 31 -1.14 -4.94 6.77
C SER A 31 0.27 -5.20 6.31
N ALA A 32 1.21 -5.17 7.25
CA ALA A 32 2.52 -5.76 7.04
C ALA A 32 2.37 -7.19 6.50
N GLY A 33 3.30 -7.62 5.64
CA GLY A 33 3.23 -8.94 5.02
C GLY A 33 3.18 -10.07 6.06
N PRO A 34 2.62 -11.24 5.73
CA PRO A 34 2.58 -12.38 6.64
C PRO A 34 3.97 -12.69 7.22
N GLY A 35 4.07 -12.84 8.54
CA GLY A 35 5.33 -13.11 9.24
C GLY A 35 6.16 -11.88 9.63
N GLN A 36 5.71 -10.67 9.31
CA GLN A 36 6.35 -9.45 9.81
C GLN A 36 5.85 -9.11 11.22
N ALA A 37 6.77 -9.12 12.18
CA ALA A 37 6.48 -8.61 13.53
C ALA A 37 6.17 -7.10 13.46
N ALA A 38 5.32 -6.63 14.38
CA ALA A 38 5.03 -5.21 14.50
C ALA A 38 6.33 -4.39 14.60
N ALA A 39 6.41 -3.30 13.84
CA ALA A 39 7.59 -2.45 13.83
C ALA A 39 7.78 -1.83 15.21
N LYS A 40 8.83 -2.23 15.92
CA LYS A 40 9.15 -1.69 17.26
C LYS A 40 9.65 -0.24 17.22
N ARG A 41 10.15 0.21 16.06
CA ARG A 41 10.77 1.53 15.86
C ARG A 41 10.44 2.03 14.46
N LEU A 42 10.13 3.32 14.37
CA LEU A 42 9.82 4.03 13.13
C LEU A 42 10.71 5.28 13.03
N ILE A 43 11.25 5.52 11.84
CA ILE A 43 11.96 6.75 11.49
C ILE A 43 11.22 7.36 10.30
N VAL A 44 10.91 8.65 10.37
CA VAL A 44 10.23 9.39 9.31
C VAL A 44 11.14 10.51 8.83
N PHE A 45 11.43 10.52 7.53
CA PHE A 45 12.10 11.63 6.87
C PHE A 45 11.05 12.49 6.18
N TYR A 46 10.96 13.76 6.57
CA TYR A 46 10.05 14.72 5.98
C TYR A 46 10.80 16.02 5.70
N PHE A 47 10.63 16.53 4.48
CA PHE A 47 11.28 17.74 4.00
C PHE A 47 10.18 18.73 3.58
N PRO A 48 9.81 19.69 4.44
CA PRO A 48 8.65 20.58 4.20
C PRO A 48 8.83 21.46 2.96
N ASP A 49 10.05 21.93 2.73
CA ASP A 49 10.41 22.76 1.58
C ASP A 49 10.90 21.92 0.39
N GLY A 50 10.69 20.61 0.44
CA GLY A 50 11.21 19.65 -0.53
C GLY A 50 12.70 19.38 -0.35
N VAL A 51 13.27 18.70 -1.34
CA VAL A 51 14.67 18.30 -1.37
C VAL A 51 15.37 18.93 -2.58
N PRO A 52 16.64 19.35 -2.44
CA PRO A 52 17.38 19.95 -3.55
C PRO A 52 17.55 18.94 -4.69
N SER A 53 17.19 19.36 -5.91
CA SER A 53 17.34 18.59 -7.15
C SER A 53 18.29 19.35 -8.09
N PRO A 54 19.62 19.20 -7.92
CA PRO A 54 20.59 19.93 -8.72
C PRO A 54 20.54 19.45 -10.18
N GLY A 55 20.31 20.38 -11.11
CA GLY A 55 20.38 20.10 -12.56
C GLY A 55 19.36 19.09 -13.06
N ALA A 56 18.14 19.08 -12.50
CA ALA A 56 17.06 18.14 -12.80
C ALA A 56 17.34 16.68 -12.40
N ARG A 57 18.39 16.41 -11.61
CA ARG A 57 18.65 15.07 -11.06
C ARG A 57 17.94 14.90 -9.72
N ASP A 58 16.99 13.98 -9.69
CA ASP A 58 16.37 13.50 -8.45
C ASP A 58 17.32 12.54 -7.71
N LEU A 59 17.94 13.03 -6.63
CA LEU A 59 18.89 12.27 -5.81
C LEU A 59 18.23 11.58 -4.60
N TRP A 60 16.97 11.91 -4.33
CA TRP A 60 16.25 11.54 -3.10
C TRP A 60 15.15 10.53 -3.34
N SER A 61 14.69 10.35 -4.57
CA SER A 61 13.69 9.33 -4.86
C SER A 61 14.30 8.02 -5.33
N PRO A 62 13.68 6.88 -4.99
CA PRO A 62 14.02 5.61 -5.61
C PRO A 62 13.64 5.57 -7.09
N ASN A 63 14.32 4.73 -7.86
CA ASN A 63 14.05 4.48 -9.28
C ASN A 63 13.72 3.01 -9.50
N GLY A 64 12.60 2.72 -10.16
CA GLY A 64 12.13 1.36 -10.45
C GLY A 64 10.65 1.18 -10.15
N SER A 65 10.26 -0.08 -9.87
CA SER A 65 8.90 -0.43 -9.45
C SER A 65 8.76 -0.41 -7.93
N GLU A 66 7.54 -0.61 -7.45
CA GLU A 66 7.22 -0.65 -6.02
C GLU A 66 8.07 -1.66 -5.22
N THR A 67 8.40 -2.81 -5.81
CA THR A 67 9.12 -3.90 -5.14
C THR A 67 10.53 -4.14 -5.67
N SER A 68 10.86 -3.55 -6.82
CA SER A 68 12.17 -3.67 -7.46
C SER A 68 12.66 -2.27 -7.85
N PHE A 69 13.38 -1.64 -6.94
CA PHE A 69 13.90 -0.29 -7.10
C PHE A 69 15.34 -0.16 -6.60
N THR A 70 16.03 0.86 -7.09
CA THR A 70 17.33 1.31 -6.61
C THR A 70 17.17 2.62 -5.84
N LEU A 71 17.97 2.80 -4.79
CA LEU A 71 17.95 4.02 -4.00
C LEU A 71 18.75 5.13 -4.69
N GLY A 72 18.23 6.36 -4.59
CA GLY A 72 18.95 7.56 -4.99
C GLY A 72 20.22 7.78 -4.18
N GLU A 73 21.12 8.64 -4.67
CA GLU A 73 22.43 8.86 -4.05
C GLU A 73 22.34 9.27 -2.58
N CYS A 74 21.42 10.16 -2.22
CA CYS A 74 21.20 10.60 -0.85
C CYS A 74 20.63 9.50 0.05
N LEU A 75 20.04 8.45 -0.53
CA LEU A 75 19.44 7.32 0.17
C LEU A 75 20.34 6.08 0.22
N LYS A 76 21.52 6.08 -0.43
CA LYS A 76 22.46 4.95 -0.43
C LYS A 76 22.76 4.36 0.96
N PRO A 77 22.88 5.14 2.06
CA PRO A 77 23.09 4.57 3.38
C PRO A 77 21.95 3.66 3.88
N LEU A 78 20.75 3.79 3.30
CA LEU A 78 19.59 2.96 3.63
C LEU A 78 19.52 1.65 2.83
N GLU A 79 20.47 1.39 1.91
CA GLU A 79 20.47 0.18 1.08
C GLU A 79 20.34 -1.14 1.88
N PRO A 80 21.00 -1.32 3.05
CA PRO A 80 20.81 -2.52 3.88
C PRO A 80 19.37 -2.70 4.39
N TRP A 81 18.59 -1.61 4.41
CA TRP A 81 17.22 -1.55 4.89
C TRP A 81 16.21 -1.31 3.77
N ARG A 82 16.60 -1.39 2.50
CA ARG A 82 15.76 -1.06 1.34
C ARG A 82 14.37 -1.72 1.38
N ASN A 83 14.32 -3.02 1.69
CA ASN A 83 13.07 -3.79 1.77
C ASN A 83 12.21 -3.47 3.01
N ARG A 84 12.65 -2.54 3.86
CA ARG A 84 11.95 -2.05 5.06
C ARG A 84 11.63 -0.55 4.96
N CYS A 85 11.91 0.07 3.83
CA CYS A 85 11.58 1.46 3.54
C CYS A 85 10.28 1.52 2.74
N ALA A 86 9.44 2.49 3.07
CA ALA A 86 8.28 2.87 2.27
C ALA A 86 8.51 4.28 1.75
N PHE A 87 8.47 4.44 0.43
CA PHE A 87 8.60 5.74 -0.23
C PHE A 87 7.23 6.11 -0.81
N PHE A 88 6.80 7.35 -0.56
CA PHE A 88 5.60 7.88 -1.18
C PHE A 88 5.90 9.28 -1.71
N ARG A 89 5.27 9.63 -2.83
CA ARG A 89 5.22 10.99 -3.35
C ARG A 89 3.81 11.48 -3.08
N GLY A 90 3.68 12.47 -2.20
CA GLY A 90 2.43 13.15 -1.89
C GLY A 90 2.01 14.12 -2.99
#